data_AF-A0A2I0P1V3-F1
#
_entry.id   AF-A0A2I0P1V3-F1
#
_cell.length_a   1.000
_cell.length_b   1.000
_cell.length_c   1.000
_cell.angle_alpha   90.00
_cell.angle_beta   90.00
_cell.angle_gamma   90.00
#
_symmetry.space_group_name_H-M   'P 1'
#
loop_
_entity.id
_entity.type
_entity.pdbx_description
1 polymer ?
#
loop_
_entity_poly.entity_id
_entity_poly.type
_entity_poly.pdbx_seq_one_letter_code
_entity_poly.pdbx_strand_id
1 'polypeptide(L)'
;GACAITGCINAVNWKTYGIGQQGLPTGPLIILVHIASTNVPFTSESKDAVASIPDIEREITLALQDLGRDLKTFIQRRDRSRQTEERARAICSIIPEIALKVAETLELPVPDTSPIEGQIMRRLVAKKKTTDGIVSISVSNYTSHAIDITLYAITQDDPTNADPAPVFIERVGEDYSAVWKLRIPAADVWRTEYKGTGRGSIDIRGIDEKKKVVVDLDR
;
A
#
# COMPACT_ATOMS: atom_id res chain seq x y z
N GLY A 1 -2.11 -33.58 23.02
CA GLY A 1 -1.83 -34.95 22.56
C GLY A 1 -0.39 -35.30 22.90
N ALA A 2 -0.07 -36.59 23.00
CA ALA A 2 1.25 -37.08 23.40
C ALA A 2 2.31 -37.11 22.26
N CYS A 3 2.02 -36.49 21.11
CA CYS A 3 2.95 -36.44 19.98
C CYS A 3 4.11 -35.49 20.27
N ALA A 4 5.34 -35.94 19.98
CA ALA A 4 6.56 -35.15 20.14
C ALA A 4 6.48 -33.79 19.42
N ILE A 5 5.86 -33.74 18.23
CA ILE A 5 5.67 -32.50 17.45
C ILE A 5 4.84 -31.49 18.25
N THR A 6 3.68 -31.90 18.76
CA THR A 6 2.81 -31.03 19.55
C THR A 6 3.49 -30.59 20.84
N GLY A 7 4.26 -31.48 21.47
CA GLY A 7 5.09 -31.17 22.63
C GLY A 7 6.11 -30.06 22.34
N CYS A 8 6.86 -30.19 21.25
CA CYS A 8 7.84 -29.18 20.81
C CYS A 8 7.17 -27.83 20.50
N ILE A 9 6.04 -27.84 19.79
CA ILE A 9 5.28 -26.61 19.52
C ILE A 9 4.85 -25.95 20.82
N ASN A 10 4.34 -26.70 21.80
CA ASN A 10 3.95 -26.14 23.10
C ASN A 10 5.14 -25.56 23.89
N ALA A 11 6.31 -26.19 23.80
CA ALA A 11 7.51 -25.80 24.53
C ALA A 11 8.17 -24.52 24.00
N VAL A 12 7.99 -24.20 22.72
CA VAL A 12 8.51 -22.95 22.13
C VAL A 12 7.79 -21.75 22.76
N ASN A 13 8.57 -20.73 23.16
CA ASN A 13 8.04 -19.48 23.70
C ASN A 13 7.61 -18.52 22.59
N TRP A 14 6.41 -18.73 22.05
CA TRP A 14 5.86 -17.99 20.91
C TRP A 14 5.66 -16.50 21.16
N LYS A 15 5.50 -16.08 22.43
CA LYS A 15 5.38 -14.66 22.81
C LYS A 15 6.59 -13.85 22.38
N THR A 16 7.78 -14.45 22.39
CA THR A 16 9.02 -13.78 21.94
C THR A 16 9.04 -13.46 20.45
N TYR A 17 8.20 -14.15 19.67
CA TYR A 17 8.01 -13.98 18.23
C TYR A 17 6.77 -13.16 17.87
N GLY A 18 6.08 -12.57 18.87
CA GLY A 18 4.91 -11.73 18.63
C GLY A 18 3.60 -12.52 18.43
N ILE A 19 3.57 -13.78 18.88
CA ILE A 19 2.38 -14.64 18.80
C ILE A 19 1.84 -14.87 20.21
N GLY A 20 0.52 -14.83 20.38
CA GLY A 20 -0.14 -15.15 21.65
C GLY A 20 0.10 -16.61 22.04
N GLN A 21 0.03 -16.94 23.32
CA GLN A 21 0.22 -18.32 23.77
C GLN A 21 -0.57 -18.60 25.04
N GLN A 22 -1.37 -19.67 25.01
CA GLN A 22 -2.07 -20.27 26.15
C GLN A 22 -1.88 -21.79 26.05
N GLY A 23 -0.67 -22.26 26.41
CA GLY A 23 -0.18 -23.57 26.01
C GLY A 23 0.31 -23.52 24.56
N LEU A 24 -0.55 -23.88 23.62
CA LEU A 24 -0.25 -23.75 22.19
C LEU A 24 -0.28 -22.27 21.72
N PRO A 25 0.39 -21.95 20.60
CA PRO A 25 0.29 -20.62 20.00
C PRO A 25 -1.16 -20.30 19.62
N THR A 26 -1.58 -19.06 19.88
CA THR A 26 -2.94 -18.59 19.61
C THR A 26 -2.93 -17.46 18.58
N GLY A 27 -3.93 -17.45 17.72
CA GLY A 27 -4.08 -16.50 16.62
C GLY A 27 -4.22 -17.17 15.25
N PRO A 28 -4.28 -16.40 14.15
CA PRO A 28 -4.37 -16.93 12.79
C PRO A 28 -3.01 -17.48 12.35
N LEU A 29 -2.71 -18.71 12.77
CA LEU A 29 -1.44 -19.39 12.50
C LEU A 29 -1.70 -20.84 12.09
N ILE A 30 -0.97 -21.32 11.08
CA ILE A 30 -0.91 -22.73 10.70
C ILE A 30 0.56 -23.16 10.81
N ILE A 31 0.81 -24.23 11.57
CA ILE A 31 2.13 -24.83 11.70
C ILE A 31 2.06 -26.23 11.10
N LEU A 32 2.90 -26.47 10.10
CA LEU A 32 3.05 -27.78 9.48
C LEU A 32 4.48 -28.27 9.73
N VAL A 33 4.60 -29.43 10.35
CA VAL A 33 5.89 -30.09 10.60
C VAL A 33 5.91 -31.41 9.85
N HIS A 34 6.91 -31.58 8.99
CA HIS A 34 7.12 -32.78 8.21
C HIS A 34 8.39 -33.49 8.69
N ILE A 35 8.29 -34.79 8.92
CA ILE A 35 9.42 -35.64 9.32
C ILE A 35 9.56 -36.74 8.28
N ALA A 36 10.74 -36.86 7.69
CA ALA A 36 11.08 -37.93 6.74
C ALA A 36 12.32 -38.67 7.24
N SER A 37 12.21 -40.00 7.31
CA SER A 37 13.30 -40.90 7.68
C SER A 37 13.05 -42.26 7.02
N THR A 38 14.11 -43.05 6.83
CA THR A 38 13.99 -44.47 6.44
C THR A 38 13.24 -45.28 7.49
N ASN A 39 13.32 -44.86 8.76
CA ASN A 39 12.56 -45.40 9.87
C ASN A 39 12.11 -44.25 10.80
N VAL A 40 10.81 -43.96 10.80
CA VAL A 40 10.23 -42.92 11.67
C VAL A 40 9.78 -43.56 12.99
N PRO A 41 10.21 -43.04 14.16
CA PRO A 41 9.84 -43.61 15.44
C PRO A 41 8.42 -43.17 15.84
N PHE A 42 7.45 -44.08 15.71
CA PHE A 42 6.06 -43.85 16.13
C PHE A 42 5.82 -44.35 17.56
N THR A 43 4.84 -43.75 18.25
CA THR A 43 4.44 -44.17 19.62
C THR A 43 3.65 -45.49 19.63
N SER A 44 3.05 -45.86 18.51
CA SER A 44 2.25 -47.09 18.34
C SER A 44 2.30 -47.58 16.89
N GLU A 45 1.90 -48.83 16.67
CA GLU A 45 1.82 -49.46 15.34
C GLU A 45 0.85 -48.74 14.39
N SER A 46 -0.14 -48.04 14.93
CA SER A 46 -1.12 -47.24 14.18
C SER A 46 -0.51 -46.02 13.50
N LYS A 47 0.71 -45.60 13.88
CA LYS A 47 1.46 -44.46 13.31
C LYS A 47 0.78 -43.10 13.45
N ASP A 48 -0.02 -42.90 14.50
CA ASP A 48 -0.76 -41.65 14.72
C ASP A 48 0.08 -40.52 15.32
N ALA A 49 1.17 -40.86 16.01
CA ALA A 49 2.03 -39.89 16.69
C ALA A 49 3.51 -40.30 16.66
N VAL A 50 4.37 -39.30 16.64
CA VAL A 50 5.83 -39.46 16.68
C VAL A 50 6.29 -39.52 18.13
N ALA A 51 7.17 -40.48 18.43
CA ALA A 51 7.73 -40.68 19.76
C ALA A 51 8.73 -39.58 20.14
N SER A 52 8.85 -39.31 21.45
CA SER A 52 9.77 -38.32 22.01
C SER A 52 11.21 -38.83 22.01
N ILE A 53 11.91 -38.59 20.90
CA ILE A 53 13.34 -38.82 20.77
C ILE A 53 14.08 -37.48 20.91
N PRO A 54 15.04 -37.35 21.85
CA PRO A 54 15.68 -36.06 22.15
C PRO A 54 16.26 -35.35 20.92
N ASP A 55 16.91 -36.08 20.01
CA ASP A 55 17.49 -35.50 18.81
C ASP A 55 16.43 -34.96 17.82
N ILE A 56 15.31 -35.66 17.69
CA ILE A 56 14.19 -35.23 16.84
C ILE A 56 13.51 -34.00 17.46
N GLU A 57 13.26 -34.02 18.77
CA GLU A 57 12.64 -32.89 19.47
C GLU A 57 13.53 -31.65 19.41
N ARG A 58 14.84 -31.82 19.58
CA ARG A 58 15.82 -30.74 19.45
C ARG A 58 15.77 -30.13 18.05
N GLU A 59 15.77 -30.96 17.02
CA GLU A 59 15.76 -30.49 15.63
C GLU A 59 14.45 -29.76 15.27
N ILE A 60 13.30 -30.33 15.65
CA ILE A 60 11.99 -29.68 15.48
C ILE A 60 11.99 -28.32 16.18
N THR A 61 12.47 -28.27 17.42
CA THR A 61 12.52 -27.03 18.20
C THR A 61 13.41 -25.98 17.55
N LEU A 62 14.60 -26.36 17.07
CA LEU A 62 15.50 -25.44 16.38
C LEU A 62 14.87 -24.91 15.09
N ALA A 63 14.25 -25.76 14.29
CA ALA A 63 13.55 -25.36 13.07
C ALA A 63 12.39 -24.39 13.36
N LEU A 64 11.57 -24.68 14.37
CA LEU A 64 10.46 -23.81 14.78
C LEU A 64 10.95 -22.45 15.29
N GLN A 65 12.06 -22.43 16.05
CA GLN A 65 12.64 -21.18 16.54
C GLN A 65 13.17 -20.33 15.39
N ASP A 66 13.78 -20.95 14.38
CA ASP A 66 14.30 -20.23 13.22
C ASP A 66 13.18 -19.57 12.41
N LEU A 67 12.15 -20.35 12.06
CA LEU A 67 10.94 -19.82 11.41
C LEU A 67 10.23 -18.78 12.27
N GLY A 68 10.28 -18.90 13.60
CA GLY A 68 9.79 -17.91 14.54
C GLY A 68 10.47 -16.55 14.41
N ARG A 69 11.79 -16.51 14.17
CA ARG A 69 12.54 -15.26 13.96
C ARG A 69 12.13 -14.56 12.65
N ASP A 70 11.94 -15.33 11.59
CA ASP A 70 11.47 -14.79 10.31
C ASP A 70 10.05 -14.24 10.43
N LEU A 71 9.17 -15.00 11.07
CA LEU A 71 7.79 -14.58 11.31
C LEU A 71 7.73 -13.31 12.18
N LYS A 72 8.55 -13.22 13.23
CA LYS A 72 8.66 -12.01 14.05
C LYS A 72 9.04 -10.80 13.20
N THR A 73 10.03 -10.95 12.33
CA THR A 73 10.49 -9.87 11.44
C THR A 73 9.37 -9.40 10.52
N PHE A 74 8.61 -10.34 9.96
CA PHE A 74 7.44 -10.04 9.14
C PHE A 74 6.35 -9.28 9.91
N ILE A 75 5.94 -9.79 11.08
CA ILE A 75 4.92 -9.17 11.93
C ILE A 75 5.34 -7.75 12.32
N GLN A 76 6.60 -7.56 12.75
CA GLN A 76 7.12 -6.26 13.13
C GLN A 76 7.12 -5.26 11.96
N ARG A 77 7.48 -5.70 10.75
CA ARG A 77 7.42 -4.84 9.55
C ARG A 77 5.99 -4.43 9.24
N ARG A 78 5.05 -5.38 9.28
CA ARG A 78 3.62 -5.12 9.06
C ARG A 78 3.08 -4.13 10.10
N ASP A 79 3.33 -4.36 11.37
CA ASP A 79 2.80 -3.54 12.46
C ASP A 79 3.42 -2.13 12.45
N ARG A 80 4.71 -2.01 12.12
CA ARG A 80 5.37 -0.71 11.91
C ARG A 80 4.75 0.05 10.73
N SER A 81 4.49 -0.63 9.62
CA SER A 81 3.81 -0.03 8.46
C SER A 81 2.43 0.47 8.84
N ARG A 82 1.65 -0.34 9.56
CA ARG A 82 0.31 0.02 10.04
C ARG A 82 0.35 1.25 10.95
N GLN A 83 1.23 1.27 11.96
CA GLN A 83 1.35 2.40 12.87
C GLN A 83 1.78 3.69 12.16
N THR A 84 2.67 3.58 11.17
CA THR A 84 3.10 4.73 10.36
C THR A 84 1.94 5.28 9.56
N GLU A 85 1.14 4.40 8.95
CA GLU A 85 -0.05 4.78 8.19
C GLU A 85 -1.14 5.40 9.09
N GLU A 86 -1.40 4.82 10.27
CA GLU A 86 -2.36 5.37 11.24
C GLU A 86 -1.96 6.77 11.70
N ARG A 87 -0.68 7.00 12.02
CA ARG A 87 -0.16 8.32 12.37
C ARG A 87 -0.28 9.31 11.23
N ALA A 88 0.08 8.89 10.01
CA ALA A 88 -0.03 9.72 8.81
C ALA A 88 -1.48 10.15 8.57
N ARG A 89 -2.45 9.23 8.69
CA ARG A 89 -3.88 9.53 8.57
C ARG A 89 -4.35 10.54 9.63
N ALA A 90 -3.94 10.37 10.89
CA ALA A 90 -4.30 11.28 11.97
C ALA A 90 -3.73 12.70 11.76
N ILE A 91 -2.54 12.82 11.17
CA ILE A 91 -1.96 14.12 10.81
C ILE A 91 -2.76 14.74 9.64
N CYS A 92 -3.03 13.96 8.59
CA CYS A 92 -3.78 14.43 7.43
C CYS A 92 -5.22 14.85 7.77
N SER A 93 -5.84 14.31 8.81
CA SER A 93 -7.16 14.79 9.25
C SER A 93 -7.14 16.19 9.86
N ILE A 94 -5.99 16.66 10.36
CA ILE A 94 -5.86 17.96 11.04
C ILE A 94 -5.33 19.05 10.10
N ILE A 95 -4.51 18.69 9.10
CA ILE A 95 -3.88 19.64 8.18
C ILE A 95 -4.89 20.62 7.52
N PRO A 96 -6.03 20.16 6.97
CA PRO A 96 -7.02 21.07 6.37
C PRO A 96 -7.59 22.09 7.36
N GLU A 97 -7.81 21.69 8.62
CA GLU A 97 -8.31 22.58 9.67
C GLU A 97 -7.27 23.64 10.04
N ILE A 98 -5.98 23.27 10.12
CA ILE A 98 -4.88 24.21 10.35
C ILE A 98 -4.79 25.20 9.18
N ALA A 99 -4.82 24.69 7.94
CA ALA A 99 -4.75 25.53 6.74
C ALA A 99 -5.88 26.56 6.71
N LEU A 100 -7.11 26.13 7.04
CA LEU A 100 -8.27 27.01 7.14
C LEU A 100 -8.09 28.09 8.22
N LYS A 101 -7.70 27.70 9.44
CA LYS A 101 -7.59 28.64 10.57
C LYS A 101 -6.48 29.66 10.39
N VAL A 102 -5.35 29.25 9.82
CA VAL A 102 -4.24 30.16 9.51
C VAL A 102 -4.64 31.13 8.39
N ALA A 103 -5.29 30.63 7.34
CA ALA A 103 -5.79 31.45 6.24
C ALA A 103 -6.83 32.48 6.72
N GLU A 104 -7.77 32.07 7.58
CA GLU A 104 -8.76 32.94 8.22
C GLU A 104 -8.09 34.06 9.04
N THR A 105 -7.07 33.71 9.84
CA THR A 105 -6.36 34.68 10.70
C THR A 105 -5.57 35.71 9.89
N LEU A 106 -5.03 35.31 8.74
CA LEU A 106 -4.22 36.16 7.86
C LEU A 106 -5.04 36.83 6.75
N GLU A 107 -6.35 36.57 6.68
CA GLU A 107 -7.24 37.02 5.59
C GLU A 107 -6.72 36.64 4.19
N LEU A 108 -6.13 35.44 4.07
CA LEU A 108 -5.59 34.89 2.84
C LEU A 108 -6.45 33.72 2.32
N PRO A 109 -6.38 33.37 1.02
CA PRO A 109 -7.04 32.18 0.50
C PRO A 109 -6.46 30.91 1.14
N VAL A 110 -7.31 29.90 1.35
CA VAL A 110 -6.90 28.61 1.93
C VAL A 110 -5.90 27.93 0.97
N PRO A 111 -4.70 27.57 1.43
CA PRO A 111 -3.72 26.89 0.60
C PRO A 111 -4.15 25.45 0.32
N ASP A 112 -3.79 24.95 -0.86
CA ASP A 112 -4.02 23.54 -1.24
C ASP A 112 -3.11 22.58 -0.45
N THR A 113 -3.72 21.75 0.39
CA THR A 113 -3.04 20.79 1.27
C THR A 113 -2.69 19.46 0.60
N SER A 114 -3.23 19.20 -0.59
CA SER A 114 -3.06 17.94 -1.32
C SER A 114 -1.60 17.51 -1.54
N PRO A 115 -0.62 18.40 -1.81
CA PRO A 115 0.79 18.01 -1.90
C PRO A 115 1.33 17.45 -0.59
N ILE A 116 1.01 18.11 0.53
CA ILE A 116 1.52 17.76 1.86
C ILE A 116 0.92 16.43 2.29
N GLU A 117 -0.38 16.25 2.07
CA GLU A 117 -1.07 14.98 2.31
C GLU A 117 -0.50 13.86 1.44
N GLY A 118 -0.24 14.13 0.16
CA GLY A 118 0.42 13.21 -0.76
C GLY A 118 1.80 12.75 -0.28
N GLN A 119 2.61 13.68 0.21
CA GLN A 119 3.95 13.41 0.77
C GLN A 119 3.89 12.56 2.03
N ILE A 120 3.03 12.93 2.98
CA ILE A 120 2.88 12.23 4.26
C ILE A 120 2.34 10.81 4.04
N MET A 121 1.35 10.66 3.17
CA MET A 121 0.72 9.38 2.85
C MET A 121 1.47 8.55 1.81
N ARG A 122 2.54 9.10 1.21
CA ARG A 122 3.33 8.49 0.12
C ARG A 122 2.44 7.98 -1.02
N ARG A 123 1.63 8.88 -1.58
CA ARG A 123 0.65 8.59 -2.63
C ARG A 123 1.00 9.26 -3.95
N LEU A 124 0.38 8.77 -5.02
CA LEU A 124 0.31 9.50 -6.28
C LEU A 124 -0.79 10.55 -6.17
N VAL A 125 -0.50 11.81 -6.54
CA VAL A 125 -1.49 12.89 -6.55
C VAL A 125 -1.60 13.44 -7.96
N ALA A 126 -2.76 13.28 -8.59
CA ALA A 126 -3.08 14.00 -9.82
C ALA A 126 -3.92 15.22 -9.52
N LYS A 127 -3.61 16.31 -10.21
CA LYS A 127 -4.32 17.58 -10.10
C LYS A 127 -4.66 18.08 -11.48
N LYS A 128 -5.87 18.61 -11.60
CA LYS A 128 -6.30 19.41 -12.74
C LYS A 128 -6.58 20.82 -12.24
N LYS A 129 -6.07 21.82 -12.97
CA LYS A 129 -6.31 23.24 -12.71
C LYS A 129 -6.37 23.99 -14.04
N THR A 130 -7.24 24.96 -14.12
CA THR A 130 -7.40 25.85 -15.26
C THR A 130 -7.01 27.27 -14.86
N THR A 131 -6.18 27.92 -15.66
CA THR A 131 -5.76 29.31 -15.44
C THR A 131 -5.67 30.00 -16.79
N ASP A 132 -6.35 31.13 -16.95
CA ASP A 132 -6.34 31.95 -18.17
C ASP A 132 -6.65 31.15 -19.46
N GLY A 133 -7.57 30.18 -19.38
CA GLY A 133 -7.98 29.34 -20.51
C GLY A 133 -6.99 28.23 -20.86
N ILE A 134 -6.04 27.92 -19.97
CA ILE A 134 -5.10 26.81 -20.08
C ILE A 134 -5.44 25.79 -18.98
N VAL A 135 -5.78 24.58 -19.38
CA VAL A 135 -5.97 23.42 -18.50
C VAL A 135 -4.61 22.75 -18.30
N SER A 136 -4.16 22.70 -17.05
CA SER A 136 -2.92 22.04 -16.63
C SER A 136 -3.27 20.81 -15.80
N ILE A 137 -2.79 19.64 -16.25
CA ILE A 137 -2.88 18.39 -15.51
C ILE A 137 -1.48 18.02 -15.03
N SER A 138 -1.34 17.83 -13.72
CA SER A 138 -0.09 17.41 -13.10
C SER A 138 -0.27 16.11 -12.33
N VAL A 139 0.70 15.21 -12.41
CA VAL A 139 0.71 13.95 -11.67
C VAL A 139 2.03 13.85 -10.92
N SER A 140 1.96 13.92 -9.58
CA SER A 140 3.11 13.87 -8.68
C SER A 140 3.21 12.52 -7.98
N ASN A 141 4.37 11.86 -8.08
CA ASN A 141 4.63 10.57 -7.45
C ASN A 141 5.39 10.74 -6.12
N TYR A 142 4.67 10.73 -4.99
CA TYR A 142 5.29 10.74 -3.66
C TYR A 142 5.60 9.35 -3.09
N THR A 143 5.52 8.30 -3.92
CA THR A 143 5.87 6.94 -3.50
C THR A 143 7.39 6.71 -3.58
N SER A 144 7.89 5.61 -3.01
CA SER A 144 9.31 5.28 -3.00
C SER A 144 9.84 4.63 -4.27
N HIS A 145 8.98 4.36 -5.27
CA HIS A 145 9.35 3.67 -6.50
C HIS A 145 8.72 4.32 -7.72
N ALA A 146 9.26 4.03 -8.90
CA ALA A 146 8.63 4.41 -10.15
C ALA A 146 7.28 3.67 -10.31
N ILE A 147 6.28 4.36 -10.86
CA ILE A 147 4.95 3.80 -11.11
C ILE A 147 4.60 3.97 -12.57
N ASP A 148 4.10 2.90 -13.17
CA ASP A 148 3.46 2.91 -14.49
C ASP A 148 1.95 3.11 -14.29
N ILE A 149 1.40 4.18 -14.88
CA ILE A 149 -0.03 4.50 -14.81
C ILE A 149 -0.61 4.82 -16.19
N THR A 150 -1.94 4.79 -16.26
CA THR A 150 -2.70 5.36 -17.37
C THR A 150 -3.57 6.48 -16.84
N LEU A 151 -3.34 7.70 -17.31
CA LEU A 151 -4.16 8.87 -17.02
C LEU A 151 -5.24 8.99 -18.10
N TYR A 152 -6.48 9.13 -17.66
CA TYR A 152 -7.64 9.41 -18.50
C TYR A 152 -8.13 10.82 -18.21
N ALA A 153 -8.46 11.57 -19.26
CA ALA A 153 -9.19 12.82 -19.15
C ALA A 153 -10.44 12.74 -20.03
N ILE A 154 -11.60 13.02 -19.45
CA ILE A 154 -12.85 13.23 -20.19
C ILE A 154 -13.11 14.73 -20.16
N THR A 155 -13.11 15.39 -21.32
CA THR A 155 -13.18 16.86 -21.40
C THR A 155 -13.94 17.32 -22.64
N GLN A 156 -14.62 18.47 -22.56
CA GLN A 156 -15.25 19.12 -23.72
C GLN A 156 -14.26 19.93 -24.56
N ASP A 157 -13.09 20.20 -24.00
CA ASP A 157 -12.03 20.96 -24.62
C ASP A 157 -11.20 20.04 -25.54
N ASP A 158 -10.62 20.57 -26.62
CA ASP A 158 -9.81 19.78 -27.56
C ASP A 158 -8.41 19.51 -26.97
N PRO A 159 -8.08 18.27 -26.57
CA PRO A 159 -6.81 17.93 -25.95
C PRO A 159 -5.71 17.64 -26.97
N THR A 160 -5.96 17.78 -28.28
CA THR A 160 -4.99 17.45 -29.34
C THR A 160 -3.72 18.28 -29.27
N ASN A 161 -3.83 19.53 -28.80
CA ASN A 161 -2.70 20.44 -28.62
C ASN A 161 -2.05 20.32 -27.23
N ALA A 162 -2.33 19.25 -26.49
CA ALA A 162 -1.69 19.05 -25.20
C ALA A 162 -0.19 18.79 -25.36
N ASP A 163 0.62 19.35 -24.47
CA ASP A 163 2.06 19.09 -24.41
C ASP A 163 2.43 18.61 -23.00
N PRO A 164 2.83 17.34 -22.81
CA PRO A 164 2.98 16.28 -23.81
C PRO A 164 1.64 15.77 -24.35
N ALA A 165 1.62 15.37 -25.62
CA ALA A 165 0.41 14.90 -26.31
C ALA A 165 -0.13 13.57 -25.75
N PRO A 166 -1.46 13.35 -25.78
CA PRO A 166 -2.04 12.06 -25.41
C PRO A 166 -1.63 10.98 -26.40
N VAL A 167 -1.48 9.74 -25.93
CA VAL A 167 -1.20 8.60 -26.80
C VAL A 167 -2.45 8.13 -27.56
N PHE A 168 -3.63 8.52 -27.08
CA PHE A 168 -4.91 8.20 -27.70
C PHE A 168 -5.93 9.29 -27.37
N ILE A 169 -6.72 9.67 -28.38
CA ILE A 169 -7.83 10.60 -28.26
C ILE A 169 -9.01 10.00 -29.02
N GLU A 170 -10.17 9.93 -28.38
CA GLU A 170 -11.42 9.50 -28.99
C GLU A 170 -12.52 10.51 -28.68
N ARG A 171 -13.33 10.85 -29.69
CA ARG A 171 -14.50 11.69 -29.49
C ARG A 171 -15.72 10.83 -29.20
N VAL A 172 -16.34 11.04 -28.04
CA VAL A 172 -17.51 10.31 -27.57
C VAL A 172 -18.64 11.32 -27.40
N GLY A 173 -19.47 11.48 -28.44
CA GLY A 173 -20.51 12.51 -28.48
C GLY A 173 -19.91 13.92 -28.53
N GLU A 174 -20.20 14.73 -27.52
CA GLU A 174 -19.68 16.09 -27.39
C GLU A 174 -18.35 16.16 -26.62
N ASP A 175 -17.96 15.08 -25.94
CA ASP A 175 -16.75 15.01 -25.12
C ASP A 175 -15.60 14.32 -25.87
N TYR A 176 -14.37 14.66 -25.48
CA TYR A 176 -13.14 13.96 -25.81
C TYR A 176 -12.70 13.07 -24.65
N SER A 177 -12.26 11.86 -24.97
CA SER A 177 -11.56 10.94 -24.08
C SER A 177 -10.09 10.91 -24.48
N ALA A 178 -9.23 11.54 -23.69
CA ALA A 178 -7.79 11.57 -23.89
C ALA A 178 -7.08 10.64 -22.90
N VAL A 179 -6.06 9.93 -23.38
CA VAL A 179 -5.33 8.94 -22.61
C VAL A 179 -3.84 9.18 -22.70
N TRP A 180 -3.16 9.18 -21.55
CA TRP A 180 -1.71 9.19 -21.45
C TRP A 180 -1.23 7.92 -20.73
N LYS A 181 -0.19 7.28 -21.27
CA LYS A 181 0.53 6.19 -20.60
C LYS A 181 1.83 6.76 -20.05
N LEU A 182 1.98 6.73 -18.73
CA LEU A 182 3.05 7.43 -18.04
C LEU A 182 3.86 6.46 -17.18
N ARG A 183 5.17 6.65 -17.16
CA ARG A 183 6.07 6.08 -16.17
C ARG A 183 6.69 7.21 -15.37
N ILE A 184 6.27 7.36 -14.12
CA ILE A 184 6.69 8.49 -13.28
C ILE A 184 7.68 7.97 -12.23
N PRO A 185 8.96 8.40 -12.25
CA PRO A 185 9.95 8.05 -11.24
C PRO A 185 9.51 8.43 -9.81
N ALA A 186 10.19 7.87 -8.81
CA ALA A 186 9.94 8.23 -7.41
C ALA A 186 10.29 9.70 -7.16
N ALA A 187 9.44 10.40 -6.40
CA ALA A 187 9.58 11.83 -6.10
C ALA A 187 9.58 12.76 -7.33
N ASP A 188 9.08 12.30 -8.47
CA ASP A 188 9.03 13.07 -9.71
C ASP A 188 7.61 13.54 -10.04
N VAL A 189 7.50 14.50 -10.96
CA VAL A 189 6.24 15.11 -11.37
C VAL A 189 6.15 15.14 -12.89
N TRP A 190 5.07 14.58 -13.43
CA TRP A 190 4.70 14.73 -14.82
C TRP A 190 3.64 15.82 -14.98
N ARG A 191 3.67 16.57 -16.08
CA ARG A 191 2.69 17.63 -16.39
C ARG A 191 2.31 17.61 -17.85
N THR A 192 1.08 17.98 -18.17
CA THR A 192 0.61 18.31 -19.51
C THR A 192 -0.31 19.54 -19.47
N GLU A 193 -0.28 20.34 -20.53
CA GLU A 193 -1.11 21.54 -20.63
C GLU A 193 -1.77 21.64 -22.00
N TYR A 194 -3.03 22.08 -22.04
CA TYR A 194 -3.77 22.34 -23.26
C TYR A 194 -4.74 23.49 -23.08
N LYS A 195 -5.18 24.11 -24.18
CA LYS A 195 -6.16 25.20 -24.13
C LYS A 195 -7.56 24.65 -23.87
N GLY A 196 -8.28 25.25 -22.95
CA GLY A 196 -9.61 24.79 -22.59
C GLY A 196 -10.29 25.60 -21.50
N THR A 197 -11.57 25.31 -21.34
CA THR A 197 -12.44 25.85 -20.28
C THR A 197 -12.26 25.12 -18.95
N GLY A 198 -11.56 23.98 -18.94
CA GLY A 198 -11.38 23.17 -17.72
C GLY A 198 -12.57 22.28 -17.43
N ARG A 199 -13.52 22.14 -18.35
CA ARG A 199 -14.67 21.27 -18.15
C ARG A 199 -14.27 19.81 -18.33
N GLY A 200 -14.75 18.97 -17.41
CA GLY A 200 -14.51 17.54 -17.42
C GLY A 200 -13.76 17.04 -16.19
N SER A 201 -13.33 15.78 -16.24
CA SER A 201 -12.73 15.06 -15.13
C SER A 201 -11.49 14.28 -15.58
N ILE A 202 -10.66 13.94 -14.60
CA ILE A 202 -9.50 13.06 -14.79
C ILE A 202 -9.64 11.81 -13.91
N ASP A 203 -9.09 10.69 -14.36
CA ASP A 203 -8.95 9.45 -13.58
C ASP A 203 -7.60 8.78 -13.87
N ILE A 204 -7.10 7.99 -12.92
CA ILE A 204 -5.84 7.27 -13.04
C ILE A 204 -6.08 5.77 -12.85
N ARG A 205 -5.54 4.95 -13.75
CA ARG A 205 -5.49 3.49 -13.61
C ARG A 205 -4.06 2.99 -13.52
N GLY A 206 -3.89 1.77 -13.00
CA GLY A 206 -2.56 1.13 -12.82
C GLY A 206 -1.99 1.24 -11.41
N ILE A 207 -2.72 1.84 -10.46
CA ILE A 207 -2.35 1.95 -9.06
C ILE A 207 -3.54 1.64 -8.15
N ASP A 208 -3.26 1.09 -6.97
CA ASP A 208 -4.26 0.86 -5.91
C ASP A 208 -4.97 2.18 -5.56
N GLU A 209 -6.31 2.15 -5.47
CA GLU A 209 -7.16 3.29 -5.08
C GLU A 209 -6.69 3.95 -3.77
N LYS A 210 -6.22 3.15 -2.80
CA LYS A 210 -5.72 3.67 -1.51
C LYS A 210 -4.39 4.41 -1.64
N LYS A 211 -3.73 4.34 -2.80
CA LYS A 211 -2.43 4.93 -3.11
C LYS A 211 -2.50 6.05 -4.16
N LYS A 212 -3.69 6.43 -4.64
CA LYS A 212 -3.88 7.60 -5.49
C LYS A 212 -4.83 8.62 -4.85
N VAL A 213 -4.67 9.87 -5.25
CA VAL A 213 -5.60 10.96 -4.96
C VAL A 213 -5.75 11.75 -6.26
N VAL A 214 -6.99 12.10 -6.62
CA VAL A 214 -7.29 12.91 -7.79
C VAL A 214 -8.02 14.16 -7.29
N VAL A 215 -7.49 15.32 -7.66
CA VAL A 215 -8.00 16.62 -7.20
C VAL A 215 -8.33 17.47 -8.43
N ASP A 216 -9.56 17.98 -8.46
CA ASP A 216 -10.00 18.96 -9.44
C ASP A 216 -10.07 20.32 -8.75
N LEU A 217 -9.17 21.24 -9.11
CA LEU A 217 -9.05 22.56 -8.50
C LEU A 217 -9.91 23.62 -9.19
N ASP A 218 -10.67 23.22 -10.22
CA ASP A 218 -11.59 24.10 -10.95
C ASP A 218 -12.99 24.16 -10.31
N ARG A 219 -13.18 23.54 -9.13
CA ARG A 219 -14.44 23.48 -8.38
C ARG A 219 -14.52 24.50 -7.25
#